data_AF-A0A9P6DAX2-F1
#
_entry.id   AF-A0A9P6DAX2-F1
#
_cell.length_a   1.000
_cell.length_b   1.000
_cell.length_c   1.000
_cell.angle_alpha   90.00
_cell.angle_beta   90.00
_cell.angle_gamma   90.00
#
_symmetry.space_group_name_H-M   'P 1'
#
loop_
_entity.id
_entity.type
_entity.pdbx_description
1 polymer ?
#
loop_
_entity_poly.entity_id
_entity_poly.type
_entity_poly.pdbx_seq_one_letter_code
_entity_poly.pdbx_strand_id
1 'polypeptide(L)'
;MSNPTAAISSEPESSSSDSFMVLWSITAPQKTFLADRLSDYKAALGKKSLPEFWDTLFEDWFKRWPSKDDGRALVEEQLKSWMVTNNRWHITTKQHKFLTDRIPDYKSAQAKKKLIDFWPFLYMHWFDRWPATEVAPQGLVEKKLKAWYNNNARVTASTRQVLNLNKPAKRTRRPAAAQTFCKVYWSKPLPNGTVLRNTITAEWVAAWQKSKKFDPQIDVPRVAINFINKVTHCIFLKQLPPIHEEIEQHPDQLKHDNSEGSPDPGDEAEDDEVKRALEYQA
;
A
#
# COMPACT_ATOMS: atom_id res chain seq x y z
N MET A 1 54.50 -12.39 58.65
CA MET A 1 54.45 -11.40 57.56
C MET A 1 53.78 -12.05 56.37
N SER A 2 52.50 -11.75 56.16
CA SER A 2 51.72 -12.31 55.05
C SER A 2 50.72 -11.25 54.61
N ASN A 3 50.95 -10.69 53.41
CA ASN A 3 50.07 -9.72 52.77
C ASN A 3 48.85 -10.42 52.18
N PRO A 4 47.62 -9.89 52.36
CA PRO A 4 46.48 -10.34 51.58
C PRO A 4 46.41 -9.57 50.25
N THR A 5 46.48 -10.33 49.16
CA THR A 5 46.30 -9.88 47.78
C THR A 5 44.86 -9.43 47.56
N ALA A 6 44.68 -8.17 47.15
CA ALA A 6 43.39 -7.61 46.74
C ALA A 6 42.96 -8.20 45.39
N ALA A 7 41.75 -8.77 45.33
CA ALA A 7 41.11 -9.19 44.10
C ALA A 7 40.47 -7.98 43.42
N ILE A 8 40.98 -7.62 42.25
CA ILE A 8 40.40 -6.62 41.35
C ILE A 8 39.20 -7.26 40.67
N SER A 9 38.00 -6.82 41.04
CA SER A 9 36.74 -7.17 40.39
C SER A 9 36.52 -6.21 39.23
N SER A 10 36.73 -6.71 38.01
CA SER A 10 36.41 -6.02 36.76
C SER A 10 34.91 -6.13 36.49
N GLU A 11 34.20 -5.02 36.61
CA GLU A 11 32.80 -4.89 36.19
C GLU A 11 32.68 -5.00 34.66
N PRO A 12 31.65 -5.68 34.12
CA PRO A 12 31.36 -5.62 32.70
C PRO A 12 30.60 -4.34 32.37
N GLU A 13 31.19 -3.48 31.55
CA GLU A 13 30.49 -2.40 30.85
C GLU A 13 29.41 -3.01 29.94
N SER A 14 28.19 -3.20 30.47
CA SER A 14 27.03 -3.49 29.64
C SER A 14 26.60 -2.20 28.94
N SER A 15 27.19 -1.97 27.76
CA SER A 15 26.65 -1.06 26.75
C SER A 15 25.33 -1.63 26.22
N SER A 16 24.28 -1.45 27.01
CA SER A 16 22.90 -1.76 26.62
C SER A 16 22.35 -0.58 25.85
N SER A 17 22.55 -0.63 24.54
CA SER A 17 21.90 0.21 23.54
C SER A 17 20.42 -0.20 23.33
N ASP A 18 19.71 -0.58 24.41
CA ASP A 18 18.25 -0.80 24.43
C ASP A 18 17.50 0.52 24.74
N SER A 19 18.00 1.61 24.16
CA SER A 19 17.36 2.93 24.19
C SER A 19 16.59 3.16 22.90
N PHE A 20 15.59 2.34 22.57
CA PHE A 20 14.61 2.72 21.54
C PHE A 20 13.22 2.21 21.90
N MET A 21 12.34 3.19 22.15
CA MET A 21 10.92 3.08 22.48
C MET A 21 10.58 2.88 23.97
N VAL A 22 11.02 3.81 24.82
CA VAL A 22 10.17 4.20 25.95
C VAL A 22 8.83 4.62 25.35
N LEU A 23 7.84 3.74 25.43
CA LEU A 23 6.47 3.99 24.99
C LEU A 23 5.96 5.23 25.71
N TRP A 24 5.96 6.35 25.01
CA TRP A 24 5.41 7.59 25.48
C TRP A 24 3.94 7.36 25.82
N SER A 25 3.66 7.26 27.11
CA SER A 25 2.33 6.93 27.62
C SER A 25 1.52 8.21 27.66
N ILE A 26 0.89 8.55 26.53
CA ILE A 26 -0.03 9.68 26.46
C ILE A 26 -1.14 9.47 27.50
N THR A 27 -1.26 10.42 28.42
CA THR A 27 -2.25 10.41 29.50
C THR A 27 -3.68 10.56 28.94
N ALA A 28 -4.70 10.23 29.74
CA ALA A 28 -6.09 10.38 29.29
C ALA A 28 -6.45 11.84 28.89
N PRO A 29 -6.07 12.89 29.64
CA PRO A 29 -6.35 14.28 29.24
C PRO A 29 -5.70 14.67 27.92
N GLN A 30 -4.48 14.19 27.68
CA GLN A 30 -3.76 14.42 26.43
C GLN A 30 -4.44 13.74 25.24
N LYS A 31 -4.93 12.49 25.42
CA LYS A 31 -5.70 11.79 24.38
C LYS A 31 -6.98 12.55 24.03
N THR A 32 -7.70 13.06 25.03
CA THR A 32 -8.90 13.87 24.81
C THR A 32 -8.59 15.13 24.00
N PHE A 33 -7.55 15.88 24.39
CA PHE A 33 -7.12 17.06 23.65
C PHE A 33 -6.78 16.77 22.17
N LEU A 34 -6.04 15.69 21.90
CA LEU A 34 -5.73 15.33 20.52
C LEU A 34 -6.96 14.84 19.76
N ALA A 35 -7.88 14.15 20.42
CA ALA A 35 -9.14 13.72 19.81
C ALA A 35 -9.99 14.92 19.38
N ASP A 36 -10.06 15.98 20.19
CA ASP A 36 -10.77 17.21 19.86
C ASP A 36 -10.18 17.90 18.62
N ARG A 37 -8.85 17.84 18.46
CA ARG A 37 -8.11 18.39 17.32
C ARG A 37 -8.13 17.53 16.06
N LEU A 38 -8.69 16.32 16.09
CA LEU A 38 -8.76 15.45 14.90
C LEU A 38 -9.66 16.04 13.80
N SER A 39 -10.66 16.83 14.14
CA SER A 39 -11.54 17.48 13.16
C SER A 39 -10.78 18.54 12.36
N ASP A 40 -10.07 19.44 13.05
CA ASP A 40 -9.19 20.46 12.48
C ASP A 40 -8.11 19.84 11.59
N TYR A 41 -7.44 18.78 12.08
CA TYR A 41 -6.44 18.05 11.32
C TYR A 41 -6.99 17.51 9.99
N LYS A 42 -8.18 16.88 10.02
CA LYS A 42 -8.84 16.38 8.81
C LYS A 42 -9.20 17.52 7.85
N ALA A 43 -9.60 18.67 8.36
CA ALA A 43 -9.90 19.83 7.55
C ALA A 43 -8.66 20.42 6.88
N ALA A 44 -7.47 20.29 7.51
CA ALA A 44 -6.19 20.77 7.00
C ALA A 44 -5.49 19.79 6.04
N LEU A 45 -5.83 18.49 6.07
CA LEU A 45 -5.22 17.49 5.21
C LEU A 45 -5.35 17.84 3.71
N GLY A 46 -4.22 17.81 3.01
CA GLY A 46 -4.15 18.13 1.57
C GLY A 46 -4.27 19.62 1.24
N LYS A 47 -4.34 20.50 2.25
CA LYS A 47 -4.39 21.96 2.08
C LYS A 47 -3.08 22.62 2.47
N LYS A 48 -2.91 23.87 2.03
CA LYS A 48 -1.77 24.73 2.41
C LYS A 48 -1.77 25.09 3.91
N SER A 49 -2.88 24.89 4.62
CA SER A 49 -3.04 25.18 6.05
C SER A 49 -2.52 24.05 6.98
N LEU A 50 -1.97 22.96 6.43
CA LEU A 50 -1.45 21.87 7.26
C LEU A 50 -0.27 22.29 8.16
N PRO A 51 0.70 23.12 7.71
CA PRO A 51 1.73 23.64 8.60
C PRO A 51 1.16 24.49 9.74
N GLU A 52 0.23 25.40 9.45
CA GLU A 52 -0.44 26.25 10.45
C GLU A 52 -1.18 25.42 11.51
N PHE A 53 -1.81 24.31 11.09
CA PHE A 53 -2.41 23.36 12.03
C PHE A 53 -1.38 22.75 12.99
N TRP A 54 -0.20 22.36 12.49
CA TRP A 54 0.84 21.78 13.35
C TRP A 54 1.40 22.81 14.32
N ASP A 55 1.67 24.03 13.86
CA ASP A 55 2.19 25.11 14.69
C ASP A 55 1.22 25.40 15.85
N THR A 56 -0.08 25.56 15.54
CA THR A 56 -1.12 25.80 16.55
C THR A 56 -1.32 24.62 17.49
N LEU A 57 -1.29 23.38 16.99
CA LEU A 57 -1.36 22.17 17.83
C LEU A 57 -0.19 22.12 18.83
N PHE A 58 1.03 22.40 18.37
CA PHE A 58 2.22 22.33 19.19
C PHE A 58 2.28 23.44 20.22
N GLU A 59 1.96 24.68 19.83
CA GLU A 59 1.86 25.79 20.78
C GLU A 59 0.87 25.49 21.91
N ASP A 60 -0.35 25.05 21.56
CA ASP A 60 -1.37 24.69 22.56
C ASP A 60 -0.97 23.51 23.43
N TRP A 61 -0.30 22.51 22.83
CA TRP A 61 0.18 21.34 23.55
C TRP A 61 1.22 21.72 24.59
N PHE A 62 2.29 22.43 24.19
CA PHE A 62 3.38 22.79 25.10
C PHE A 62 2.97 23.84 26.13
N LYS A 63 1.94 24.65 25.84
CA LYS A 63 1.32 25.53 26.83
C LYS A 63 0.62 24.76 27.96
N ARG A 64 0.02 23.60 27.66
CA ARG A 64 -0.69 22.75 28.64
C ARG A 64 0.22 21.75 29.33
N TRP A 65 1.20 21.22 28.60
CA TRP A 65 2.16 20.23 29.07
C TRP A 65 3.59 20.67 28.72
N PRO A 66 4.17 21.58 29.52
CA PRO A 66 5.53 22.06 29.30
C PRO A 66 6.49 20.87 29.33
N SER A 67 7.23 20.67 28.24
CA SER A 67 8.36 19.74 28.23
C SER A 67 9.61 20.50 28.65
N LYS A 68 10.54 19.84 29.33
CA LYS A 68 11.91 20.34 29.41
C LYS A 68 12.49 20.38 27.99
N ASP A 69 13.30 21.40 27.69
CA ASP A 69 13.62 21.84 26.32
C ASP A 69 14.19 20.74 25.40
N ASP A 70 14.85 19.72 25.97
CA ASP A 70 15.49 18.64 25.21
C ASP A 70 14.50 17.64 24.55
N GLY A 71 13.19 17.76 24.82
CA GLY A 71 12.17 16.82 24.36
C GLY A 71 11.26 17.30 23.22
N ARG A 72 11.33 18.58 22.81
CA ARG A 72 10.31 19.19 21.93
C ARG A 72 10.14 18.46 20.60
N ALA A 73 11.24 18.23 19.87
CA ALA A 73 11.19 17.60 18.56
C ALA A 73 10.62 16.17 18.61
N LEU A 74 10.99 15.40 19.64
CA LEU A 74 10.48 14.05 19.86
C LEU A 74 8.97 14.06 20.12
N VAL A 75 8.49 14.99 20.95
CA VAL A 75 7.05 15.16 21.23
C VAL A 75 6.30 15.56 19.96
N GLU A 76 6.82 16.49 19.15
CA GLU A 76 6.20 16.87 17.88
C GLU A 76 6.06 15.69 16.92
N GLU A 77 7.10 14.86 16.79
CA GLU A 77 7.06 13.66 15.95
C GLU A 77 6.04 12.63 16.48
N GLN A 78 5.99 12.42 17.79
CA GLN A 78 5.03 11.52 18.43
C GLN A 78 3.59 12.01 18.27
N LEU A 79 3.34 13.31 18.38
CA LEU A 79 2.04 13.92 18.13
C LEU A 79 1.62 13.75 16.67
N LYS A 80 2.53 14.00 15.72
CA LYS A 80 2.31 13.75 14.29
C LYS A 80 1.94 12.28 14.06
N SER A 81 2.71 11.36 14.63
CA SER A 81 2.47 9.91 14.53
C SER A 81 1.13 9.51 15.13
N TRP A 82 0.78 10.06 16.30
CA TRP A 82 -0.51 9.81 16.95
C TRP A 82 -1.67 10.30 16.09
N MET A 83 -1.59 11.52 15.56
CA MET A 83 -2.64 12.11 14.71
C MET A 83 -2.82 11.33 13.42
N VAL A 84 -1.74 10.92 12.76
CA VAL A 84 -1.81 10.07 11.55
C VAL A 84 -2.43 8.72 11.87
N THR A 85 -2.04 8.10 12.98
CA THR A 85 -2.53 6.78 13.39
C THR A 85 -3.99 6.83 13.81
N ASN A 86 -4.40 7.82 14.60
CA ASN A 86 -5.77 7.98 15.11
C ASN A 86 -6.73 8.65 14.13
N ASN A 87 -6.21 9.24 13.05
CA ASN A 87 -7.02 9.57 11.88
C ASN A 87 -7.49 8.32 11.12
N ARG A 88 -6.91 7.14 11.39
CA ARG A 88 -7.46 5.89 10.86
C ARG A 88 -8.83 5.65 11.46
N TRP A 89 -9.71 5.08 10.66
CA TRP A 89 -11.01 4.67 11.15
C TRP A 89 -10.82 3.52 12.14
N HIS A 90 -10.95 3.82 13.44
CA HIS A 90 -10.91 2.82 14.49
C HIS A 90 -12.24 2.07 14.51
N ILE A 91 -12.18 0.80 14.11
CA ILE A 91 -13.30 -0.12 14.10
C ILE A 91 -13.10 -1.06 15.30
N THR A 92 -14.07 -1.15 16.20
CA THR A 92 -14.00 -2.08 17.33
C THR A 92 -13.98 -3.54 16.85
N THR A 93 -13.54 -4.49 17.68
CA THR A 93 -13.54 -5.92 17.32
C THR A 93 -14.94 -6.41 16.92
N LYS A 94 -16.00 -5.92 17.60
CA LYS A 94 -17.40 -6.25 17.28
C LYS A 94 -17.82 -5.72 15.91
N GLN A 95 -17.47 -4.47 15.61
CA GLN A 95 -17.73 -3.85 14.32
C GLN A 95 -16.93 -4.52 13.19
N HIS A 96 -15.65 -4.84 13.43
CA HIS A 96 -14.81 -5.51 12.45
C HIS A 96 -15.38 -6.89 12.09
N LYS A 97 -15.79 -7.67 13.10
CA LYS A 97 -16.45 -8.97 12.88
C LYS A 97 -17.71 -8.82 12.04
N PHE A 98 -18.59 -7.89 12.39
CA PHE A 98 -19.80 -7.60 11.61
C PHE A 98 -19.50 -7.26 10.14
N LEU A 99 -18.50 -6.42 9.88
CA LEU A 99 -18.13 -6.08 8.50
C LEU A 99 -17.57 -7.29 7.74
N THR A 100 -16.75 -8.09 8.42
CA THR A 100 -16.13 -9.30 7.87
C THR A 100 -17.18 -10.34 7.49
N ASP A 101 -18.14 -10.58 8.37
CA ASP A 101 -19.23 -11.55 8.16
C ASP A 101 -20.09 -11.19 6.94
N ARG A 102 -20.10 -9.92 6.52
CA ARG A 102 -20.86 -9.40 5.38
C ARG A 102 -20.05 -9.27 4.09
N ILE A 103 -18.76 -9.64 4.09
CA ILE A 103 -17.94 -9.67 2.87
C ILE A 103 -18.54 -10.59 1.78
N PRO A 104 -19.08 -11.80 2.09
CA PRO A 104 -19.72 -12.64 1.07
C PRO A 104 -20.91 -11.96 0.39
N ASP A 105 -21.77 -11.31 1.18
CA ASP A 105 -22.94 -10.56 0.68
C ASP A 105 -22.50 -9.42 -0.26
N TYR A 106 -21.48 -8.65 0.15
CA TYR A 106 -20.89 -7.60 -0.66
C TYR A 106 -20.35 -8.13 -1.99
N LYS A 107 -19.60 -9.23 -1.98
CA LYS A 107 -19.04 -9.85 -3.20
C LYS A 107 -20.14 -10.36 -4.12
N SER A 108 -21.20 -10.96 -3.56
CA SER A 108 -22.37 -11.41 -4.33
C SER A 108 -23.10 -10.24 -4.98
N ALA A 109 -23.31 -9.15 -4.24
CA ALA A 109 -23.91 -7.93 -4.77
C ALA A 109 -23.02 -7.28 -5.85
N GLN A 110 -21.70 -7.26 -5.66
CA GLN A 110 -20.73 -6.77 -6.64
C GLN A 110 -20.79 -7.59 -7.94
N ALA A 111 -20.75 -8.92 -7.85
CA ALA A 111 -20.83 -9.82 -9.01
C ALA A 111 -22.14 -9.64 -9.81
N LYS A 112 -23.23 -9.32 -9.12
CA LYS A 112 -24.55 -9.09 -9.71
C LYS A 112 -24.79 -7.63 -10.15
N LYS A 113 -23.82 -6.73 -9.97
CA LYS A 113 -23.97 -5.27 -10.17
C LYS A 113 -25.11 -4.65 -9.34
N LYS A 114 -25.43 -5.23 -8.17
CA LYS A 114 -26.50 -4.79 -7.25
C LYS A 114 -25.96 -4.13 -5.98
N LEU A 115 -24.86 -3.39 -6.09
CA LEU A 115 -24.30 -2.66 -4.94
C LEU A 115 -25.24 -1.56 -4.43
N ILE A 116 -26.10 -1.02 -5.30
CA ILE A 116 -27.11 -0.02 -4.94
C ILE A 116 -28.10 -0.53 -3.88
N ASP A 117 -28.40 -1.83 -3.88
CA ASP A 117 -29.29 -2.45 -2.89
C ASP A 117 -28.53 -2.86 -1.61
N PHE A 118 -27.25 -3.22 -1.75
CA PHE A 118 -26.41 -3.65 -0.64
C PHE A 118 -26.12 -2.51 0.36
N TRP A 119 -25.82 -1.31 -0.15
CA TRP A 119 -25.39 -0.20 0.72
C TRP A 119 -26.48 0.24 1.70
N PRO A 120 -27.73 0.51 1.29
CA PRO A 120 -28.81 0.87 2.21
C PRO A 120 -29.02 -0.21 3.28
N PHE A 121 -29.00 -1.48 2.89
CA PHE A 121 -29.13 -2.61 3.81
C PHE A 121 -28.02 -2.62 4.87
N LEU A 122 -26.77 -2.50 4.43
CA LEU A 122 -25.62 -2.45 5.33
C LEU A 122 -25.70 -1.25 6.28
N TYR A 123 -26.03 -0.07 5.76
CA TYR A 123 -26.11 1.15 6.58
C TYR A 123 -27.21 1.07 7.63
N MET A 124 -28.39 0.60 7.24
CA MET A 124 -29.49 0.38 8.17
C MET A 124 -29.05 -0.52 9.33
N HIS A 125 -28.45 -1.70 9.04
CA HIS A 125 -27.99 -2.60 10.08
C HIS A 125 -26.79 -2.09 10.88
N TRP A 126 -25.93 -1.29 10.27
CA TRP A 126 -24.80 -0.67 10.95
C TRP A 126 -25.28 0.37 11.95
N PHE A 127 -26.13 1.30 11.53
CA PHE A 127 -26.60 2.40 12.38
C PHE A 127 -27.65 1.95 13.40
N ASP A 128 -28.34 0.85 13.17
CA ASP A 128 -29.18 0.19 14.19
C ASP A 128 -28.34 -0.33 15.38
N ARG A 129 -27.16 -0.91 15.10
CA ARG A 129 -26.26 -1.47 16.14
C ARG A 129 -25.32 -0.46 16.77
N TRP A 130 -24.85 0.49 15.96
CA TRP A 130 -23.95 1.56 16.36
C TRP A 130 -24.54 2.87 15.88
N PRO A 131 -25.56 3.40 16.59
CA PRO A 131 -26.13 4.69 16.26
C PRO A 131 -25.01 5.72 16.20
N ALA A 132 -25.16 6.70 15.32
CA ALA A 132 -24.21 7.80 15.19
C ALA A 132 -24.35 8.74 16.40
N THR A 133 -24.03 8.24 17.59
CA THR A 133 -23.89 9.05 18.79
C THR A 133 -22.59 9.82 18.66
N GLU A 134 -22.73 11.09 18.26
CA GLU A 134 -21.79 12.21 18.44
C GLU A 134 -20.42 12.17 17.72
N VAL A 135 -19.91 11.02 17.29
CA VAL A 135 -18.49 10.90 16.89
C VAL A 135 -18.22 11.14 15.39
N ALA A 136 -19.21 11.01 14.51
CA ALA A 136 -19.06 11.33 13.09
C ALA A 136 -20.41 11.50 12.37
N PRO A 137 -20.54 12.47 11.44
CA PRO A 137 -21.72 12.59 10.60
C PRO A 137 -21.92 11.33 9.75
N GLN A 138 -23.18 10.93 9.56
CA GLN A 138 -23.58 9.68 8.89
C GLN A 138 -22.86 9.49 7.54
N GLY A 139 -22.82 10.54 6.70
CA GLY A 139 -22.16 10.48 5.40
C GLY A 139 -20.65 10.22 5.46
N LEU A 140 -19.96 10.57 6.55
CA LEU A 140 -18.55 10.22 6.73
C LEU A 140 -18.38 8.74 7.07
N VAL A 141 -19.26 8.19 7.89
CA VAL A 141 -19.27 6.76 8.24
C VAL A 141 -19.58 5.92 6.99
N GLU A 142 -20.55 6.32 6.18
CA GLU A 142 -20.87 5.66 4.90
C GLU A 142 -19.67 5.64 3.95
N LYS A 143 -18.97 6.77 3.78
CA LYS A 143 -17.74 6.85 2.97
C LYS A 143 -16.66 5.90 3.49
N LYS A 144 -16.47 5.85 4.81
CA LYS A 144 -15.48 4.97 5.46
C LYS A 144 -15.83 3.49 5.31
N LEU A 145 -17.11 3.13 5.46
CA LEU A 145 -17.62 1.78 5.21
C LEU A 145 -17.34 1.36 3.76
N LYS A 146 -17.67 2.20 2.77
CA LYS A 146 -17.37 1.92 1.35
C LYS A 146 -15.88 1.70 1.12
N ALA A 147 -15.04 2.60 1.63
CA ALA A 147 -13.59 2.50 1.50
C ALA A 147 -13.05 1.21 2.14
N TRP A 148 -13.57 0.82 3.31
CA TRP A 148 -13.17 -0.40 4.00
C TRP A 148 -13.53 -1.65 3.19
N TYR A 149 -14.75 -1.78 2.67
CA TYR A 149 -15.12 -2.91 1.81
C TYR A 149 -14.28 -2.94 0.53
N ASN A 150 -14.05 -1.79 -0.10
CA ASN A 150 -13.19 -1.71 -1.28
C ASN A 150 -11.75 -2.19 -1.02
N ASN A 151 -11.25 -2.03 0.20
CA ASN A 151 -9.91 -2.47 0.59
C ASN A 151 -9.87 -3.93 1.08
N ASN A 152 -10.90 -4.39 1.80
CA ASN A 152 -10.90 -5.69 2.49
C ASN A 152 -11.66 -6.79 1.74
N ALA A 153 -12.64 -6.43 0.90
CA ALA A 153 -13.36 -7.39 0.07
C ALA A 153 -12.64 -7.70 -1.24
N ARG A 154 -11.65 -6.89 -1.62
CA ARG A 154 -10.62 -7.34 -2.56
C ARG A 154 -10.03 -8.59 -1.94
N VAL A 155 -10.28 -9.74 -2.58
CA VAL A 155 -9.58 -10.98 -2.25
C VAL A 155 -8.12 -10.59 -2.11
N THR A 156 -7.47 -11.00 -1.03
CA THR A 156 -6.02 -11.04 -0.89
C THR A 156 -5.40 -11.99 -1.94
N ALA A 157 -5.86 -11.91 -3.20
CA ALA A 157 -4.97 -11.98 -4.33
C ALA A 157 -4.01 -10.82 -4.11
N SER A 158 -2.95 -11.10 -3.35
CA SER A 158 -1.93 -10.14 -3.02
C SER A 158 -1.64 -9.35 -4.28
N THR A 159 -1.85 -8.04 -4.23
CA THR A 159 -1.28 -7.12 -5.20
C THR A 159 0.23 -6.97 -4.97
N ARG A 160 0.92 -8.05 -4.56
CA ARG A 160 1.99 -8.51 -5.43
C ARG A 160 1.35 -8.89 -6.77
N GLN A 161 1.03 -7.88 -7.59
CA GLN A 161 1.27 -8.06 -9.01
C GLN A 161 2.80 -8.22 -9.16
N VAL A 162 3.33 -9.38 -8.74
CA VAL A 162 4.10 -10.15 -9.70
C VAL A 162 3.13 -10.22 -10.88
N LEU A 163 3.49 -9.68 -12.04
CA LEU A 163 2.65 -9.80 -13.24
C LEU A 163 2.00 -11.18 -13.16
N ASN A 164 0.67 -11.25 -13.09
CA ASN A 164 0.05 -12.55 -12.90
C ASN A 164 0.06 -13.21 -14.27
N LEU A 165 1.22 -13.80 -14.59
CA LEU A 165 1.55 -14.32 -15.90
C LEU A 165 0.70 -15.55 -16.26
N ASN A 166 -0.06 -16.09 -15.30
CA ASN A 166 -0.88 -17.30 -15.44
C ASN A 166 -2.38 -17.05 -15.39
N LYS A 167 -2.86 -15.81 -15.16
CA LYS A 167 -4.29 -15.51 -15.37
C LYS A 167 -4.51 -15.20 -16.85
N PRO A 168 -5.47 -15.86 -17.53
CA PRO A 168 -5.87 -15.42 -18.86
C PRO A 168 -6.36 -13.98 -18.72
N ALA A 169 -5.66 -13.05 -19.38
CA ALA A 169 -6.20 -11.72 -19.55
C ALA A 169 -7.60 -11.87 -20.16
N LYS A 170 -8.55 -11.01 -19.77
CA LYS A 170 -9.78 -10.84 -20.54
C LYS A 170 -9.38 -10.76 -22.01
N ARG A 171 -10.04 -11.58 -22.83
CA ARG A 171 -9.60 -12.09 -24.14
C ARG A 171 -9.42 -11.01 -25.24
N THR A 172 -9.31 -9.74 -24.87
CA THR A 172 -9.33 -8.60 -25.79
C THR A 172 -7.95 -8.11 -26.18
N ARG A 173 -6.89 -8.39 -25.42
CA ARG A 173 -5.51 -8.01 -25.83
C ARG A 173 -4.52 -9.13 -25.62
N ARG A 174 -3.97 -9.64 -26.73
CA ARG A 174 -2.78 -10.49 -26.73
C ARG A 174 -1.70 -9.78 -25.89
N PRO A 175 -1.08 -10.46 -24.89
CA PRO A 175 0.03 -9.87 -24.16
C PRO A 175 1.12 -9.46 -25.16
N ALA A 176 1.71 -8.28 -24.96
CA ALA A 176 2.78 -7.82 -25.84
C ALA A 176 3.93 -8.85 -25.81
N ALA A 177 4.61 -9.07 -26.93
CA ALA A 177 5.65 -10.10 -27.05
C ALA A 177 6.73 -10.00 -25.95
N ALA A 178 7.09 -8.77 -25.54
CA ALA A 178 8.00 -8.53 -24.41
C ALA A 178 7.45 -9.02 -23.05
N GLN A 179 6.14 -8.99 -22.83
CA GLN A 179 5.52 -9.57 -21.63
C GLN A 179 5.59 -11.08 -21.65
N THR A 180 5.31 -11.72 -22.79
CA THR A 180 5.46 -13.17 -22.99
C THR A 180 6.91 -13.60 -22.83
N PHE A 181 7.87 -12.84 -23.37
CA PHE A 181 9.31 -13.03 -23.15
C PHE A 181 9.66 -13.02 -21.66
N CYS A 182 9.16 -12.03 -20.92
CA CYS A 182 9.31 -11.98 -19.47
C CYS A 182 8.80 -13.26 -18.80
N LYS A 183 7.65 -13.81 -19.23
CA LYS A 183 7.11 -15.07 -18.67
C LYS A 183 8.05 -16.23 -18.83
N VAL A 184 8.48 -16.44 -20.07
CA VAL A 184 9.24 -17.62 -20.45
C VAL A 184 10.61 -17.59 -19.79
N TYR A 185 11.25 -16.41 -19.73
CA TYR A 185 12.65 -16.29 -19.34
C TYR A 185 12.90 -15.61 -17.98
N TRP A 186 11.86 -15.32 -17.18
CA TRP A 186 12.07 -14.70 -15.85
C TRP A 186 13.05 -15.49 -14.97
N SER A 187 12.87 -16.82 -14.97
CA SER A 187 13.66 -17.77 -14.20
C SER A 187 14.45 -18.74 -15.07
N LYS A 188 14.27 -18.71 -16.40
CA LYS A 188 15.04 -19.54 -17.33
C LYS A 188 16.29 -18.79 -17.80
N PRO A 189 17.39 -19.51 -18.05
CA PRO A 189 18.55 -18.91 -18.69
C PRO A 189 18.19 -18.47 -20.11
N LEU A 190 18.65 -17.27 -20.47
CA LEU A 190 18.69 -16.74 -21.83
C LEU A 190 19.79 -17.46 -22.63
N PRO A 191 19.86 -17.31 -23.97
CA PRO A 191 20.89 -17.97 -24.79
C PRO A 191 22.34 -17.69 -24.38
N ASN A 192 22.56 -16.59 -23.67
CA ASN A 192 23.87 -16.22 -23.13
C ASN A 192 24.16 -16.84 -21.74
N GLY A 193 23.35 -17.79 -21.29
CA GLY A 193 23.50 -18.48 -20.00
C GLY A 193 23.03 -17.68 -18.76
N THR A 194 22.58 -16.43 -18.93
CA THR A 194 22.14 -15.59 -17.80
C THR A 194 20.64 -15.61 -17.60
N VAL A 195 20.17 -15.57 -16.36
CA VAL A 195 18.74 -15.44 -16.05
C VAL A 195 18.31 -13.98 -16.26
N LEU A 196 17.16 -13.74 -16.89
CA LEU A 196 16.64 -12.38 -17.16
C LEU A 196 16.62 -11.50 -15.91
N ARG A 197 16.24 -12.06 -14.76
CA ARG A 197 16.27 -11.38 -13.47
C ARG A 197 17.66 -10.84 -13.10
N ASN A 198 18.72 -11.60 -13.39
CA ASN A 198 20.10 -11.20 -13.08
C ASN A 198 20.53 -10.05 -13.99
N THR A 199 20.18 -10.10 -15.28
CA THR A 199 20.45 -9.01 -16.22
C THR A 199 19.75 -7.73 -15.80
N ILE A 200 18.47 -7.80 -15.43
CA ILE A 200 17.70 -6.63 -14.94
C ILE A 200 18.31 -6.06 -13.66
N THR A 201 18.73 -6.92 -12.74
CA THR A 201 19.33 -6.50 -11.46
C THR A 201 20.68 -5.81 -11.71
N ALA A 202 21.52 -6.36 -12.59
CA ALA A 202 22.80 -5.76 -12.96
C ALA A 202 22.62 -4.40 -13.63
N GLU A 203 21.72 -4.30 -14.61
CA GLU A 203 21.38 -3.03 -15.28
C GLU A 203 20.81 -1.99 -14.30
N TRP A 204 20.00 -2.43 -13.33
CA TRP A 204 19.46 -1.54 -12.30
C TRP A 204 20.54 -0.97 -11.38
N VAL A 205 21.45 -1.82 -10.91
CA VAL A 205 22.57 -1.39 -10.07
C VAL A 205 23.45 -0.40 -10.83
N ALA A 206 23.76 -0.68 -12.09
CA ALA A 206 24.55 0.22 -12.95
C ALA A 206 23.84 1.56 -13.20
N ALA A 207 22.52 1.56 -13.40
CA ALA A 207 21.73 2.78 -13.55
C ALA A 207 21.62 3.57 -12.24
N TRP A 208 21.50 2.88 -11.11
CA TRP A 208 21.43 3.49 -9.77
C TRP A 208 22.73 4.19 -9.42
N GLN A 209 23.88 3.56 -9.66
CA GLN A 209 25.22 4.14 -9.45
C GLN A 209 25.46 5.43 -10.26
N LYS A 210 24.79 5.57 -11.42
CA LYS A 210 24.87 6.76 -12.28
C LYS A 210 23.84 7.83 -11.92
N SER A 211 22.92 7.56 -11.00
CA SER A 211 21.85 8.49 -10.66
C SER A 211 22.37 9.62 -9.78
N LYS A 212 21.81 10.83 -9.93
CA LYS A 212 22.12 11.98 -9.05
C LYS A 212 21.77 11.74 -7.58
N LYS A 213 20.95 10.73 -7.29
CA LYS A 213 20.51 10.33 -5.95
C LYS A 213 21.34 9.18 -5.38
N PHE A 214 22.42 8.79 -6.05
CA PHE A 214 23.28 7.72 -5.56
C PHE A 214 23.98 8.16 -4.28
N ASP A 215 23.84 7.34 -3.24
CA ASP A 215 24.54 7.47 -1.98
C ASP A 215 25.13 6.08 -1.65
N PRO A 216 26.45 5.95 -1.44
CA PRO A 216 27.09 4.67 -1.13
C PRO A 216 26.66 4.09 0.23
N GLN A 217 26.04 4.89 1.11
CA GLN A 217 25.55 4.44 2.43
C GLN A 217 24.10 3.97 2.39
N ILE A 218 23.37 4.22 1.30
CA ILE A 218 21.96 3.83 1.17
C ILE A 218 21.86 2.52 0.40
N ASP A 219 21.12 1.55 0.96
CA ASP A 219 20.82 0.29 0.29
C ASP A 219 20.17 0.53 -1.08
N VAL A 220 20.52 -0.32 -2.05
CA VAL A 220 20.00 -0.21 -3.42
C VAL A 220 18.47 -0.26 -3.38
N PRO A 221 17.78 0.79 -3.87
CA PRO A 221 16.33 0.82 -3.83
C PRO A 221 15.73 -0.28 -4.69
N ARG A 222 14.53 -0.70 -4.33
CA ARG A 222 13.79 -1.71 -5.10
C ARG A 222 13.63 -1.27 -6.56
N VAL A 223 13.89 -2.19 -7.49
CA VAL A 223 13.78 -1.95 -8.94
C VAL A 223 12.37 -1.46 -9.29
N ALA A 224 12.29 -0.31 -9.95
CA ALA A 224 11.02 0.24 -10.42
C ALA A 224 10.44 -0.61 -11.57
N ILE A 225 9.11 -0.82 -11.57
CA ILE A 225 8.43 -1.63 -12.60
C ILE A 225 8.67 -1.08 -14.01
N ASN A 226 8.68 0.24 -14.18
CA ASN A 226 8.95 0.87 -15.48
C ASN A 226 10.36 0.56 -16.00
N PHE A 227 11.34 0.43 -15.09
CA PHE A 227 12.71 0.06 -15.44
C PHE A 227 12.78 -1.39 -15.91
N ILE A 228 12.12 -2.30 -15.18
CA ILE A 228 11.99 -3.71 -15.56
C ILE A 228 11.42 -3.83 -16.98
N ASN A 229 10.30 -3.17 -17.25
CA ASN A 229 9.65 -3.21 -18.56
C ASN A 229 10.57 -2.68 -19.67
N LYS A 230 11.30 -1.59 -19.41
CA LYS A 230 12.24 -1.00 -20.38
C LYS A 230 13.39 -1.95 -20.70
N VAL A 231 14.05 -2.50 -19.68
CA VAL A 231 15.18 -3.43 -19.86
C VAL A 231 14.73 -4.71 -20.56
N THR A 232 13.61 -5.29 -20.14
CA THR A 232 13.03 -6.46 -20.81
C THR A 232 12.76 -6.18 -22.28
N HIS A 233 12.18 -5.02 -22.62
CA HIS A 233 11.92 -4.66 -24.00
C HIS A 233 13.21 -4.52 -24.81
N CYS A 234 14.25 -3.88 -24.25
CA CYS A 234 15.55 -3.79 -24.89
C CYS A 234 16.22 -5.15 -25.09
N ILE A 235 16.11 -6.05 -24.11
CA ILE A 235 16.64 -7.42 -24.24
C ILE A 235 15.86 -8.16 -25.32
N PHE A 236 14.53 -8.11 -25.29
CA PHE A 236 13.67 -8.74 -26.28
C PHE A 236 14.05 -8.31 -27.71
N LEU A 237 14.19 -7.00 -27.96
CA LEU A 237 14.60 -6.49 -29.27
C LEU A 237 16.03 -6.88 -29.70
N LYS A 238 16.94 -7.12 -28.75
CA LYS A 238 18.33 -7.50 -29.02
C LYS A 238 18.52 -9.01 -29.23
N GLN A 239 17.60 -9.82 -28.74
CA GLN A 239 17.67 -11.27 -28.92
C GLN A 239 17.37 -11.66 -30.38
N LEU A 240 17.98 -12.76 -30.82
CA LEU A 240 17.93 -13.25 -32.20
C LEU A 240 16.51 -13.66 -32.64
N PRO A 241 16.22 -13.67 -33.96
CA PRO A 241 14.94 -14.11 -34.53
C PRO A 241 14.38 -15.45 -33.99
N PRO A 242 15.19 -16.48 -33.66
CA PRO A 242 14.67 -17.75 -33.14
C PRO A 242 13.88 -17.60 -31.83
N ILE A 243 14.22 -16.63 -30.98
CA ILE A 243 13.46 -16.36 -29.75
C ILE A 243 12.15 -15.64 -30.07
N HIS A 244 12.14 -14.76 -31.06
CA HIS A 244 10.92 -14.09 -31.50
C HIS A 244 9.95 -15.13 -32.07
N GLU A 245 10.45 -16.05 -32.89
CA GLU A 245 9.68 -17.17 -33.42
C GLU A 245 9.18 -18.11 -32.31
N GLU A 246 10.02 -18.46 -31.33
CA GLU A 246 9.62 -19.28 -30.17
C GLU A 246 8.47 -18.61 -29.38
N ILE A 247 8.53 -17.29 -29.21
CA ILE A 247 7.49 -16.51 -28.50
C ILE A 247 6.22 -16.38 -29.34
N GLU A 248 6.35 -16.24 -30.65
CA GLU A 248 5.24 -16.20 -31.61
C GLU A 248 4.56 -17.56 -31.81
N GLN A 249 5.29 -18.66 -31.61
CA GLN A 249 4.80 -20.05 -31.66
C GLN A 249 4.24 -20.55 -30.32
N HIS A 250 4.53 -19.84 -29.22
CA HIS A 250 4.00 -20.13 -27.89
C HIS A 250 2.97 -19.11 -27.35
N PRO A 251 2.00 -18.61 -28.15
CA PRO A 251 0.91 -17.83 -27.59
C PRO A 251 -0.04 -18.73 -26.76
N ASP A 252 -0.05 -20.04 -27.06
CA ASP A 252 -1.00 -21.04 -26.56
C ASP A 252 -0.46 -21.97 -25.46
N GLN A 253 0.85 -21.98 -25.16
CA GLN A 253 1.37 -22.69 -23.97
C GLN A 253 0.88 -22.09 -22.64
N LEU A 254 0.03 -21.07 -22.71
CA LEU A 254 -0.75 -20.51 -21.60
C LEU A 254 -2.11 -21.22 -21.38
N LYS A 255 -2.43 -22.29 -22.14
CA LYS A 255 -3.73 -22.99 -22.05
C LYS A 255 -3.85 -24.09 -20.99
N HIS A 256 -2.78 -24.48 -20.29
CA HIS A 256 -2.87 -25.47 -19.21
C HIS A 256 -2.65 -24.85 -17.83
N ASP A 257 -3.77 -24.40 -17.26
CA ASP A 257 -4.26 -24.73 -15.92
C ASP A 257 -5.27 -23.65 -15.53
N ASN A 258 -6.56 -23.95 -15.75
CA ASN A 258 -7.65 -23.66 -14.83
C ASN A 258 -9.00 -24.02 -15.47
N SER A 259 -9.72 -24.90 -14.78
CA SER A 259 -11.13 -25.19 -14.99
C SER A 259 -11.97 -23.91 -14.99
N GLU A 260 -12.89 -23.84 -15.96
CA GLU A 260 -14.18 -23.14 -15.93
C GLU A 260 -14.30 -21.91 -15.03
N GLY A 261 -13.98 -20.74 -15.59
CA GLY A 261 -14.45 -19.44 -15.11
C GLY A 261 -15.13 -18.70 -16.25
N SER A 262 -16.45 -18.56 -16.15
CA SER A 262 -17.33 -17.92 -17.15
C SER A 262 -16.89 -16.49 -17.50
N PRO A 263 -17.04 -16.02 -18.76
CA PRO A 263 -16.63 -14.68 -19.18
C PRO A 263 -17.45 -13.56 -18.53
N ASP A 264 -16.76 -12.51 -18.10
CA ASP A 264 -17.29 -11.28 -17.50
C ASP A 264 -17.82 -10.30 -18.58
N PRO A 265 -19.14 -10.02 -18.66
CA PRO A 265 -19.75 -9.14 -19.66
C PRO A 265 -19.69 -7.65 -19.25
N GLY A 266 -18.53 -7.20 -18.75
CA GLY A 266 -18.42 -5.94 -18.02
C GLY A 266 -17.74 -4.75 -18.70
N ASP A 267 -16.95 -4.95 -19.76
CA ASP A 267 -15.94 -3.96 -20.21
C ASP A 267 -16.22 -3.29 -21.57
N GLU A 268 -17.46 -3.27 -22.07
CA GLU A 268 -17.79 -2.57 -23.33
C GLU A 268 -18.58 -1.26 -23.15
N ALA A 269 -18.79 -0.77 -21.93
CA ALA A 269 -19.71 0.36 -21.71
C ALA A 269 -19.06 1.77 -21.67
N GLU A 270 -17.73 1.90 -21.69
CA GLU A 270 -17.08 3.22 -21.55
C GLU A 270 -16.59 3.85 -22.87
N ASP A 271 -16.58 3.13 -24.00
CA ASP A 271 -16.12 3.69 -25.30
C ASP A 271 -17.23 4.43 -26.07
N ASP A 272 -18.51 4.18 -25.79
CA ASP A 272 -19.63 4.84 -26.48
C ASP A 272 -19.96 6.25 -25.92
N GLU A 273 -19.59 6.54 -24.68
CA GLU A 273 -19.87 7.85 -24.06
C GLU A 273 -18.85 8.92 -24.48
N VAL A 274 -17.59 8.53 -24.73
CA VAL A 274 -16.56 9.41 -25.31
C VAL A 274 -16.86 9.72 -26.77
N LYS A 275 -17.44 8.76 -27.52
CA LYS A 275 -17.83 8.96 -28.92
C LYS A 275 -19.01 9.92 -29.07
N ARG A 276 -19.98 9.89 -28.15
CA ARG A 276 -21.08 10.89 -28.08
C ARG A 276 -20.63 12.29 -27.70
N ALA A 277 -19.59 12.43 -26.87
CA ALA A 277 -19.08 13.73 -26.46
C ALA A 277 -18.36 14.48 -27.60
N LEU A 278 -17.80 13.75 -28.57
CA LEU A 278 -17.12 14.33 -29.73
C LEU A 278 -18.06 14.70 -30.89
N GLU A 279 -19.22 14.07 -31.01
CA GLU A 279 -20.25 14.44 -32.01
C GLU A 279 -21.02 15.71 -31.65
N TYR A 280 -20.95 16.20 -30.40
CA TYR A 280 -21.61 17.45 -29.98
C TYR A 280 -20.75 18.70 -30.14
N GLN A 281 -19.51 18.58 -30.63
CA GLN A 281 -18.58 19.70 -30.87
C GLN A 281 -18.21 19.90 -32.35
N ALA A 282 -18.84 19.16 -33.27
CA ALA A 282 -18.74 19.36 -34.72
C ALA A 282 -20.05 19.96 -35.27
#